data_AF-A0A841KGL1-F1
#
_entry.id   AF-A0A841KGL1-F1
#
_cell.length_a   1.000
_cell.length_b   1.000
_cell.length_c   1.000
_cell.angle_alpha   90.00
_cell.angle_beta   90.00
_cell.angle_gamma   90.00
#
_symmetry.space_group_name_H-M   'P 1'
#
loop_
_entity.id
_entity.type
_entity.pdbx_description
1 polymer ?
#
loop_
_entity_poly.entity_id
_entity_poly.type
_entity_poly.pdbx_seq_one_letter_code
_entity_poly.pdbx_strand_id
1 'polypeptide(L)'
;MTASARILAAALFCFTGVVLAAQHAPAHAREAKPQAKAPLTLEQAVARVQNQTGGKVLKADSRNFGRIVEYRIKVLTPKGHVRVVTLRSDQRVTDSN
;
A
#
# COMPACT_ATOMS: atom_id res chain seq x y z
N MET A 1 -16.28 -19.26 -53.11
CA MET A 1 -16.55 -20.64 -52.62
C MET A 1 -17.14 -20.53 -51.22
N THR A 2 -18.24 -21.24 -50.92
CA THR A 2 -18.84 -21.53 -49.57
C THR A 2 -18.82 -20.39 -48.52
N ALA A 3 -19.89 -19.65 -48.18
CA ALA A 3 -21.31 -19.96 -47.93
C ALA A 3 -21.59 -20.84 -46.68
N SER A 4 -22.04 -20.21 -45.58
CA SER A 4 -22.97 -20.67 -44.50
C SER A 4 -22.80 -19.75 -43.26
N ALA A 5 -23.77 -19.19 -42.52
CA ALA A 5 -25.23 -19.35 -42.30
C ALA A 5 -25.60 -19.91 -40.91
N ARG A 6 -26.18 -19.02 -40.07
CA ARG A 6 -27.23 -19.27 -39.04
C ARG A 6 -26.89 -20.02 -37.73
N ILE A 7 -27.93 -20.06 -36.85
CA ILE A 7 -27.98 -20.30 -35.38
C ILE A 7 -27.57 -19.05 -34.58
N LEU A 8 -28.40 -18.36 -33.78
CA LEU A 8 -29.86 -18.42 -33.49
C LEU A 8 -30.40 -19.49 -32.50
N ALA A 9 -30.11 -19.34 -31.19
CA ALA A 9 -30.89 -19.82 -30.03
C ALA A 9 -30.37 -19.08 -28.76
N ALA A 10 -31.13 -18.49 -27.82
CA ALA A 10 -32.42 -18.78 -27.16
C ALA A 10 -32.25 -19.40 -25.74
N ALA A 11 -33.29 -19.27 -24.91
CA ALA A 11 -33.48 -19.86 -23.57
C ALA A 11 -32.70 -19.25 -22.37
N LEU A 12 -33.22 -18.11 -21.89
CA LEU A 12 -33.80 -18.00 -20.54
C LEU A 12 -33.55 -19.20 -19.59
N PHE A 13 -32.66 -19.04 -18.60
CA PHE A 13 -32.48 -20.01 -17.52
C PHE A 13 -33.14 -19.53 -16.22
N CYS A 14 -34.44 -19.82 -16.07
CA CYS A 14 -35.09 -19.77 -14.77
C CYS A 14 -34.71 -21.03 -13.98
N PHE A 15 -33.96 -20.87 -12.88
CA PHE A 15 -33.79 -21.93 -11.89
C PHE A 15 -34.31 -21.47 -10.53
N THR A 16 -35.48 -21.97 -10.17
CA THR A 16 -36.16 -21.76 -8.89
C THR A 16 -35.77 -22.83 -7.87
N GLY A 17 -35.29 -22.40 -6.70
CA GLY A 17 -35.21 -23.22 -5.48
C GLY A 17 -33.99 -24.15 -5.34
N VAL A 18 -33.71 -24.72 -4.16
CA VAL A 18 -34.37 -24.54 -2.85
C VAL A 18 -33.41 -25.03 -1.72
N VAL A 19 -33.24 -24.21 -0.66
CA VAL A 19 -33.12 -24.59 0.76
C VAL A 19 -31.95 -25.48 1.29
N LEU A 20 -31.13 -24.85 2.16
CA LEU A 20 -30.63 -25.32 3.48
C LEU A 20 -29.64 -26.51 3.62
N ALA A 21 -28.36 -26.17 3.74
CA ALA A 21 -27.34 -26.80 4.61
C ALA A 21 -26.05 -25.93 4.53
N ALA A 22 -25.21 -25.73 5.56
CA ALA A 22 -25.34 -25.97 6.99
C ALA A 22 -24.35 -25.06 7.76
N GLN A 23 -24.81 -24.54 8.91
CA GLN A 23 -24.04 -24.50 10.17
C GLN A 23 -22.61 -23.90 10.17
N HIS A 24 -22.54 -22.60 10.50
CA HIS A 24 -21.53 -21.97 11.35
C HIS A 24 -20.12 -22.62 11.41
N ALA A 25 -19.22 -22.18 10.53
CA ALA A 25 -17.80 -22.19 10.88
C ALA A 25 -17.60 -21.26 12.10
N PRO A 26 -16.84 -21.67 13.14
CA PRO A 26 -16.51 -20.76 14.22
C PRO A 26 -15.70 -19.60 13.64
N ALA A 27 -16.21 -18.39 13.82
CA ALA A 27 -15.43 -17.19 13.63
C ALA A 27 -14.32 -17.21 14.69
N HIS A 28 -13.17 -17.80 14.33
CA HIS A 28 -11.94 -17.56 15.03
C HIS A 28 -11.71 -16.06 14.99
N ALA A 29 -12.08 -15.38 16.08
CA ALA A 29 -11.71 -14.02 16.33
C ALA A 29 -10.19 -13.99 16.30
N ARG A 30 -9.64 -13.63 15.14
CA ARG A 30 -8.23 -13.34 14.99
C ARG A 30 -8.01 -12.09 15.81
N GLU A 31 -7.64 -12.28 17.07
CA GLU A 31 -7.05 -11.26 17.91
C GLU A 31 -5.84 -10.74 17.17
N ALA A 32 -6.05 -9.68 16.40
CA ALA A 32 -5.02 -8.98 15.67
C ALA A 32 -4.16 -8.28 16.72
N LYS A 33 -3.22 -9.03 17.31
CA LYS A 33 -2.16 -8.50 18.15
C LYS A 33 -1.62 -7.25 17.46
N PRO A 34 -1.56 -6.09 18.13
CA PRO A 34 -1.09 -4.86 17.50
C PRO A 34 0.28 -5.12 16.90
N GLN A 35 0.35 -5.24 15.56
CA GLN A 35 1.63 -5.34 14.87
C GLN A 35 2.32 -4.01 15.09
N ALA A 36 3.30 -4.00 16.00
CA ALA A 36 4.12 -2.84 16.25
C ALA A 36 4.79 -2.48 14.91
N LYS A 37 4.26 -1.44 14.24
CA LYS A 37 4.76 -1.00 12.93
C LYS A 37 6.27 -0.84 13.06
N ALA A 38 7.01 -1.57 12.23
CA ALA A 38 8.47 -1.52 12.22
C ALA A 38 8.93 -0.06 12.03
N PRO A 39 10.05 0.36 12.66
CA PRO A 39 10.58 1.69 12.45
C PRO A 39 10.82 1.93 10.96
N LEU A 40 10.52 3.15 10.50
CA LEU A 40 10.71 3.54 9.10
C LEU A 40 12.19 3.31 8.72
N THR A 41 12.47 2.65 7.60
CA THR A 41 13.85 2.44 7.11
C THR A 41 14.34 3.60 6.25
N LEU A 42 15.65 3.63 5.95
CA LEU A 42 16.24 4.64 5.06
C LEU A 42 15.64 4.58 3.65
N GLU A 43 15.42 3.37 3.13
CA GLU A 43 14.87 3.11 1.79
C GLU A 43 13.40 3.55 1.72
N GLN A 44 12.62 3.26 2.77
CA GLN A 44 11.24 3.71 2.90
C GLN A 44 11.14 5.23 3.04
N ALA A 45 12.07 5.85 3.77
CA ALA A 45 12.19 7.30 3.87
C ALA A 45 12.54 7.93 2.51
N VAL A 46 13.48 7.34 1.76
CA VAL A 46 13.85 7.75 0.40
C VAL A 46 12.67 7.65 -0.57
N ALA A 47 11.96 6.51 -0.59
CA ALA A 47 10.77 6.33 -1.43
C ALA A 47 9.66 7.34 -1.08
N ARG A 48 9.43 7.58 0.22
CA ARG A 48 8.46 8.59 0.70
C ARG A 48 8.82 9.99 0.22
N VAL A 49 10.09 10.40 0.33
CA VAL A 49 10.54 11.72 -0.15
C VAL A 49 10.43 11.85 -1.67
N GLN A 50 10.76 10.82 -2.43
CA GLN A 50 10.57 10.83 -3.89
C GLN A 50 9.09 11.02 -4.25
N ASN A 51 8.20 10.21 -3.68
CA ASN A 51 6.75 10.29 -3.91
C ASN A 51 6.16 11.64 -3.50
N GLN A 52 6.62 12.25 -2.40
CA GLN A 52 6.14 13.54 -1.91
C GLN A 52 6.65 14.75 -2.69
N THR A 53 7.82 14.63 -3.35
CA THR A 53 8.48 15.79 -3.99
C THR A 53 8.55 15.72 -5.50
N GLY A 54 8.31 14.56 -6.11
CA GLY A 54 8.59 14.27 -7.51
C GLY A 54 10.07 14.42 -7.89
N GLY A 55 10.97 14.52 -6.90
CA GLY A 55 12.35 14.89 -7.09
C GLY A 55 13.32 13.70 -7.09
N LYS A 56 14.48 13.89 -7.74
CA LYS A 56 15.57 12.91 -7.73
C LYS A 56 16.38 13.03 -6.44
N VAL A 57 16.54 11.93 -5.70
CA VAL A 57 17.43 11.91 -4.53
C VAL A 57 18.89 11.99 -4.97
N LEU A 58 19.63 12.92 -4.36
CA LEU A 58 21.07 13.15 -4.59
C LEU A 58 21.93 12.50 -3.51
N LYS A 59 21.44 12.48 -2.27
CA LYS A 59 22.09 11.82 -1.14
C LYS A 59 21.05 11.49 -0.07
N ALA A 60 21.23 10.37 0.62
CA ALA A 60 20.47 10.03 1.81
C ALA A 60 21.46 9.59 2.91
N ASP A 61 21.39 10.23 4.07
CA ASP A 61 22.23 9.94 5.24
C ASP A 61 21.32 9.56 6.42
N SER A 62 21.76 8.60 7.24
CA SER A 62 21.15 8.30 8.54
C SER A 62 21.99 8.87 9.69
N ARG A 63 21.34 9.34 10.75
CA ARG A 63 21.96 9.83 11.98
C ARG A 63 21.29 9.17 13.18
N ASN A 64 22.06 8.48 14.00
CA ASN A 64 21.55 7.84 15.19
C ASN A 64 21.60 8.80 16.39
N PHE A 65 20.45 9.07 16.98
CA PHE A 65 20.25 9.84 18.21
C PHE A 65 19.78 8.92 19.35
N GLY A 66 20.58 7.87 19.61
CA GLY A 66 20.33 6.86 20.64
C GLY A 66 19.19 5.90 20.30
N ARG A 67 17.96 6.29 20.60
CA ARG A 67 16.74 5.49 20.34
C ARG A 67 15.99 5.90 19.07
N ILE A 68 16.39 7.01 18.44
CA ILE A 68 15.75 7.57 17.25
C ILE A 68 16.78 7.63 16.13
N VAL A 69 16.43 7.17 14.93
CA VAL A 69 17.22 7.40 13.72
C VAL A 69 16.58 8.55 12.93
N GLU A 70 17.38 9.55 12.60
CA GLU A 70 17.00 10.64 11.71
C GLU A 70 17.55 10.38 10.30
N TYR A 71 16.69 10.50 9.29
CA TYR A 71 17.06 10.40 7.88
C TYR A 71 17.10 11.79 7.27
N ARG A 72 18.26 12.18 6.73
CA ARG A 72 18.47 13.45 6.03
C ARG A 72 18.65 13.18 4.54
N ILE A 73 17.65 13.55 3.76
CA ILE A 73 17.57 13.23 2.33
C ILE A 73 17.71 14.53 1.53
N LYS A 74 18.77 14.64 0.73
CA LYS A 74 18.96 15.70 -0.26
C LYS A 74 18.24 15.32 -1.54
N VAL A 75 17.29 16.13 -1.97
CA VAL A 75 16.52 15.91 -3.20
C VAL A 75 16.66 17.09 -4.15
N LEU A 76 16.88 16.81 -5.44
CA LEU A 76 16.72 17.77 -6.53
C LEU A 76 15.24 17.78 -6.90
N THR A 77 14.58 18.91 -6.66
CA THR A 77 13.18 19.09 -7.05
C THR A 77 13.02 19.24 -8.57
N PRO A 78 11.83 18.98 -9.14
CA PRO A 78 11.53 19.27 -10.54
C PRO A 78 11.76 20.74 -10.92
N LYS A 79 11.71 21.66 -9.96
CA LYS A 79 12.01 23.09 -10.14
C LYS A 79 13.52 23.40 -10.19
N GLY A 80 14.39 22.39 -10.24
CA GLY A 80 15.86 22.55 -10.29
C GLY A 80 16.54 22.90 -8.96
N HIS A 81 15.79 23.04 -7.86
CA HIS A 81 16.33 23.44 -6.55
C HIS A 81 16.63 22.22 -5.68
N VAL A 82 17.76 22.25 -4.95
CA VAL A 82 18.09 21.24 -3.94
C VAL A 82 17.38 21.56 -2.63
N ARG A 83 16.66 20.58 -2.07
CA ARG A 83 16.05 20.65 -0.74
C ARG A 83 16.59 19.54 0.16
N VAL A 84 16.67 19.81 1.46
CA VAL A 84 16.93 18.78 2.48
C VAL A 84 15.62 18.45 3.18
N VAL A 85 15.24 17.18 3.17
CA VAL A 85 14.08 16.67 3.91
C VAL A 85 14.59 15.83 5.08
N THR A 86 14.01 16.04 6.26
CA THR A 86 14.34 15.32 7.48
C THR A 86 13.15 14.48 7.92
N LEU A 87 13.36 13.17 8.12
CA LEU A 87 12.36 12.22 8.63
C LEU A 87 12.93 11.52 9.86
N ARG A 88 12.08 11.05 10.78
CA ARG A 88 12.51 10.24 11.92
C ARG A 88 11.92 8.83 11.85
N SER A 89 12.68 7.84 12.32
CA SER A 89 12.30 6.43 12.32
C SER A 89 11.12 6.09 13.24
N ASP A 90 10.88 6.92 14.26
CA ASP A 90 9.88 6.72 15.31
C ASP A 90 8.50 7.32 14.99
N GLN A 91 8.36 8.07 13.89
CA GLN A 91 7.08 8.69 13.49
C GLN A 91 6.00 7.63 13.21
N ARG A 92 5.29 7.24 14.27
CA ARG A 92 4.04 6.50 14.17
C ARG A 92 3.01 7.39 13.50
N VAL A 93 2.30 6.81 12.53
CA VAL A 93 1.01 7.36 12.09
C VAL A 93 0.10 7.28 13.30
N THR A 94 -0.14 8.43 13.94
CA THR A 94 -1.11 8.58 15.01
C THR A 94 -2.44 8.92 14.38
N ASP A 95 -3.24 7.89 14.15
CA ASP A 95 -4.64 8.02 13.77
C ASP A 95 -5.40 8.60 14.98
N SER A 96 -5.53 9.93 15.03
CA SER A 96 -6.36 10.64 16.02
C SER A 96 -7.75 10.89 15.43
N ASN A 97 -8.73 10.13 15.92
CA ASN A 97 -10.16 10.40 15.82
C ASN A 97 -10.86 9.86 17.07
#